data_AF-A0A7X7CXU6-F1
#
_entry.id   AF-A0A7X7CXU6-F1
#
_cell.length_a   1.000
_cell.length_b   1.000
_cell.length_c   1.000
_cell.angle_alpha   90.00
_cell.angle_beta   90.00
_cell.angle_gamma   90.00
#
_symmetry.space_group_name_H-M   'P 1'
#
loop_
_entity.id
_entity.type
_entity.pdbx_description
1 polymer ?
#
loop_
_entity_poly.entity_id
_entity_poly.type
_entity_poly.pdbx_seq_one_letter_code
_entity_poly.pdbx_strand_id
1 'polypeptide(L)' 'GTVIGMIAAFDAIEQAGTVSATIVAGGIKVALITTVTGLIVAIILQVFYNYLLSKIDGISNQMEDSSIALIDMLAKYNQK' A
#
# COMPACT_ATOMS: atom_id res chain seq x y z
N GLY A 1 3.16 -0.43 -15.04
CA GLY A 1 3.24 -1.78 -15.63
C GLY A 1 2.21 -1.94 -16.73
N THR A 2 0.94 -1.97 -16.36
CA THR A 2 -0.21 -2.23 -17.24
C THR A 2 -0.26 -1.33 -18.48
N VAL A 3 -0.13 -0.01 -18.29
CA VAL A 3 -0.11 0.95 -19.40
C VAL A 3 1.11 0.75 -20.32
N ILE A 4 2.28 0.46 -19.75
CA ILE A 4 3.52 0.21 -20.51
C ILE A 4 3.39 -1.06 -21.36
N GLY A 5 2.81 -2.13 -20.81
CA GLY A 5 2.56 -3.37 -21.54
C GLY A 5 1.58 -3.18 -22.71
N MET A 6 0.58 -2.32 -22.54
CA MET A 6 -0.34 -1.96 -23.62
C MET A 6 0.31 -1.08 -24.69
N ILE A 7 1.15 -0.12 -24.31
CA ILE A 7 1.93 0.70 -25.27
C ILE A 7 2.80 -0.21 -26.14
N ALA A 8 3.55 -1.13 -25.52
CA ALA A 8 4.36 -2.10 -26.27
C ALA A 8 3.53 -3.01 -27.18
N ALA A 9 2.29 -3.33 -26.80
CA ALA A 9 1.37 -4.09 -27.66
C ALA A 9 0.99 -3.29 -28.91
N PHE A 10 0.68 -2.01 -28.76
CA PHE A 10 0.31 -1.13 -29.86
C PHE A 10 1.51 -0.81 -30.77
N ASP A 11 2.70 -0.60 -30.21
CA ASP A 11 3.93 -0.43 -31.00
C ASP A 11 4.22 -1.67 -31.87
N ALA A 12 3.94 -2.87 -31.35
CA ALA A 12 4.11 -4.12 -32.10
C ALA A 12 3.07 -4.29 -33.22
N ILE A 13 1.85 -3.78 -33.03
CA ILE A 13 0.81 -3.73 -34.07
C ILE A 13 1.22 -2.75 -35.17
N GLU A 14 1.72 -1.57 -34.79
CA GLU A 14 2.17 -0.53 -35.73
C GLU A 14 3.30 -1.05 -36.62
N GLN A 15 4.31 -1.71 -36.04
CA GLN A 15 5.43 -2.28 -36.79
C GLN A 15 5.02 -3.45 -37.70
N ALA A 16 4.08 -4.28 -37.26
CA ALA A 16 3.62 -5.41 -38.05
C ALA A 16 2.73 -5.01 -39.24
N GLY A 17 2.15 -3.80 -39.22
CA GLY A 17 1.23 -3.31 -40.25
C GLY A 17 -0.08 -4.09 -40.36
N THR A 18 -0.29 -5.10 -39.52
CA THR A 18 -1.49 -5.95 -39.47
C THR A 18 -1.87 -6.21 -38.01
N VAL A 19 -3.16 -6.25 -37.72
CA VAL A 19 -3.65 -6.61 -36.38
C VAL A 19 -3.76 -8.12 -36.28
N SER A 20 -2.89 -8.73 -35.46
CA SER A 20 -2.97 -10.15 -35.09
C SER A 20 -3.21 -10.28 -33.59
N ALA A 21 -4.15 -11.15 -33.21
CA ALA A 21 -4.44 -11.45 -31.81
C ALA A 21 -3.20 -11.96 -31.05
N THR A 22 -2.30 -12.67 -31.74
CA THR A 22 -1.06 -13.18 -31.15
C THR A 22 -0.09 -12.06 -30.77
N ILE A 23 -0.05 -10.97 -31.56
CA ILE A 23 0.83 -9.83 -31.31
C ILE A 23 0.37 -9.07 -30.06
N VAL A 24 -0.94 -8.85 -29.91
CA VAL A 24 -1.52 -8.13 -28.77
C VAL A 24 -1.49 -8.96 -27.48
N ALA A 25 -1.61 -10.28 -27.59
CA ALA A 25 -1.61 -11.19 -26.44
C ALA A 25 -0.33 -11.07 -25.57
N GLY A 26 0.82 -10.78 -26.20
CA GLY A 26 2.08 -10.58 -25.48
C GLY A 26 2.03 -9.38 -24.53
N GLY A 27 1.58 -8.23 -25.01
CA GLY A 27 1.47 -7.01 -24.20
C GLY A 27 0.38 -7.10 -23.12
N ILE A 28 -0.75 -7.75 -23.43
CA ILE A 28 -1.81 -8.01 -22.44
C ILE A 28 -1.28 -8.93 -21.32
N LYS A 29 -0.51 -9.97 -21.65
CA LYS A 29 0.09 -10.86 -20.64
C LYS A 29 0.98 -10.08 -19.68
N VAL A 30 1.84 -9.21 -20.19
CA VAL A 30 2.70 -8.35 -19.35
C VAL A 30 1.85 -7.44 -18.47
N ALA A 31 0.81 -6.82 -19.05
CA ALA A 31 -0.10 -5.97 -18.32
C ALA A 31 -0.75 -6.71 -17.13
N LEU A 32 -1.27 -7.91 -17.36
CA LEU A 32 -1.90 -8.74 -16.32
C LEU A 32 -0.92 -9.16 -15.21
N ILE A 33 0.28 -9.62 -15.57
CA ILE A 33 1.29 -10.02 -14.58
C ILE A 33 1.66 -8.83 -13.69
N THR A 34 1.87 -7.65 -14.27
CA THR A 34 2.23 -6.46 -13.47
C THR A 34 1.12 -6.02 -12.51
N THR A 35 -0.15 -6.23 -12.87
CA THR A 35 -1.29 -5.97 -11.98
C THR A 35 -1.29 -6.92 -10.79
N VAL A 36 -1.11 -8.23 -11.03
CA VAL A 36 -1.04 -9.23 -9.95
C VAL A 36 0.11 -8.94 -9.01
N THR A 37 1.31 -8.65 -9.53
CA THR A 37 2.47 -8.29 -8.71
C THR A 37 2.21 -7.04 -7.88
N GLY A 38 1.58 -6.02 -8.46
CA GLY A 38 1.19 -4.80 -7.73
C GLY A 38 0.23 -5.08 -6.57
N LEU A 39 -0.77 -5.95 -6.79
CA LEU A 39 -1.70 -6.36 -5.74
C LEU A 39 -1.01 -7.13 -4.61
N ILE A 40 -0.10 -8.06 -4.93
CA ILE A 40 0.65 -8.80 -3.91
C ILE A 40 1.45 -7.84 -3.02
N VAL A 41 2.18 -6.91 -3.62
CA VAL A 41 2.96 -5.91 -2.87
C VAL A 41 2.04 -5.01 -2.03
N ALA A 42 0.91 -4.58 -2.59
CA ALA A 42 -0.07 -3.75 -1.89
C ALA A 42 -0.65 -4.45 -0.65
N ILE A 43 -1.00 -5.74 -0.75
CA ILE A 43 -1.53 -6.52 0.37
C ILE A 43 -0.49 -6.63 1.49
N ILE A 44 0.77 -6.94 1.15
CA ILE A 44 1.86 -7.04 2.14
C ILE A 44 2.06 -5.70 2.85
N LEU A 45 2.10 -4.60 2.11
CA LEU A 45 2.23 -3.26 2.68
C LEU A 45 1.05 -2.88 3.56
N GLN A 46 -0.18 -3.25 3.18
CA GLN A 46 -1.37 -2.98 3.98
C GLN A 46 -1.30 -3.66 5.35
N VAL A 47 -0.82 -4.91 5.40
CA VAL A 47 -0.62 -5.62 6.67
C VAL A 47 0.42 -4.90 7.54
N PHE A 48 1.54 -4.49 6.96
CA PHE A 48 2.59 -3.78 7.68
C PHE A 48 2.14 -2.40 8.18
N TYR A 49 1.36 -1.69 7.37
CA TYR A 49 0.76 -0.41 7.74
C TYR A 49 -0.18 -0.55 8.95
N ASN A 50 -1.06 -1.56 8.94
CA ASN A 50 -1.95 -1.83 10.06
C ASN A 50 -1.18 -2.20 11.34
N TYR A 51 -0.07 -2.95 11.21
CA TYR A 51 0.80 -3.27 12.34
C TYR A 51 1.45 -2.01 12.94
N LEU A 52 1.96 -1.12 12.10
CA LEU A 52 2.53 0.16 12.54
C LEU A 52 1.48 1.04 13.23
N LEU A 53 0.27 1.13 12.67
CA LEU A 53 -0.84 1.84 13.29
C LEU A 53 -1.16 1.31 14.68
N SER A 54 -1.32 -0.01 14.82
CA SER A 54 -1.58 -0.62 16.13
C SER A 54 -0.48 -0.32 17.15
N LYS A 55 0.79 -0.26 16.71
CA LYS A 55 1.90 0.12 17.58
C LYS A 55 1.84 1.59 17.99
N ILE A 56 1.47 2.49 17.07
CA ILE A 56 1.30 3.92 17.35
C ILE A 56 0.17 4.12 18.35
N ASP A 57 -0.97 3.46 18.16
CA ASP A 57 -2.10 3.53 19.08
C ASP A 57 -1.71 3.04 20.48
N GLY A 58 -0.94 1.95 20.56
CA GLY A 58 -0.43 1.45 21.84
C GLY A 58 0.50 2.43 22.58
N ILE A 59 1.31 3.19 21.84
CA ILE A 59 2.14 4.26 22.41
C ILE A 59 1.28 5.45 22.84
N SER A 60 0.29 5.83 22.03
CA SER A 60 -0.65 6.91 22.35
C SER A 60 -1.41 6.63 23.64
N ASN A 61 -1.90 5.40 23.81
CA ASN A 61 -2.59 4.98 25.03
C ASN A 61 -1.67 5.07 26.27
N GLN A 62 -0.41 4.65 26.16
CA GLN A 62 0.55 4.79 27.27
C GLN A 62 0.84 6.25 27.63
N MET A 63 0.88 7.14 26.63
CA MET A 63 1.02 8.58 26.87
C MET A 63 -0.21 9.15 27.58
N GLU A 64 -1.41 8.71 27.20
CA GLU A 64 -2.66 9.10 27.86
C GLU A 64 -2.67 8.65 29.33
N ASP A 65 -2.36 7.38 29.60
CA ASP A 65 -2.26 6.82 30.95
C ASP A 65 -1.24 7.60 31.81
N SER A 66 -0.07 7.91 31.25
CA SER A 66 0.97 8.69 31.92
C SER A 66 0.52 10.12 32.24
N SER A 67 -0.27 10.73 31.34
CA SER A 67 -0.82 12.08 31.52
C SER A 67 -1.87 12.10 32.63
N ILE A 68 -2.75 11.09 32.68
CA ILE A 68 -3.73 10.93 33.76
C ILE A 68 -3.03 10.75 35.11
N ALA A 69 -2.02 9.87 35.16
CA ALA A 69 -1.25 9.65 36.38
C ALA A 69 -0.57 10.92 36.91
N LEU A 70 -0.06 11.77 36.01
CA LEU A 70 0.52 13.07 36.37
C LEU A 70 -0.54 13.99 36.96
N ILE A 71 -1.71 14.11 36.32
CA ILE A 71 -2.82 14.94 36.83
C ILE A 71 -3.26 14.47 38.22
N ASP A 72 -3.40 13.15 38.43
CA ASP A 72 -3.74 12.58 39.73
C ASP A 72 -2.71 12.90 40.81
N MET A 73 -1.41 12.87 40.49
CA MET A 73 -0.36 13.27 41.43
C MET A 73 -0.46 14.76 41.79
N LEU A 74 -0.68 15.64 40.81
CA LEU A 74 -0.85 17.07 41.05
C LEU A 74 -2.09 17.37 41.89
N ALA A 75 -3.21 16.71 41.60
CA ALA A 75 -4.45 16.86 42.37
C ALA A 75 -4.27 16.42 43.84
N LYS A 76 -3.57 15.29 44.07
CA LYS A 76 -3.24 14.83 45.44
C LYS A 76 -2.27 15.77 46.16
N TYR A 77 -1.33 16.38 45.45
CA TYR A 77 -0.42 17.37 46.04
C TYR A 77 -1.16 18.63 46.47
N ASN A 78 -2.13 19.11 45.68
CA ASN A 78 -2.90 20.33 45.96
C ASN A 78 -3.98 20.15 47.05
N GLN A 79 -4.19 18.93 47.56
CA GLN A 79 -5.07 18.62 48.70
C GLN A 79 -4.33 18.51 50.05
N LYS A 80 -3.00 18.66 50.07
CA LYS A 80 -2.20 18.82 51.29
C LYS A 80 -1.88 20.29 51.54
#